data_AF-A0A4R4CYW9-F1
#
_entry.id   AF-A0A4R4CYW9-F1
#
_cell.length_a   1.000
_cell.length_b   1.000
_cell.length_c   1.000
_cell.angle_alpha   90.00
_cell.angle_beta   90.00
_cell.angle_gamma   90.00
#
_symmetry.space_group_name_H-M   'P 1'
#
loop_
_entity.id
_entity.type
_entity.pdbx_description
1 polymer ?
#
loop_
_entity_poly.entity_id
_entity_poly.type
_entity_poly.pdbx_seq_one_letter_code
_entity_poly.pdbx_strand_id
1 'polypeptide(L)' 'MPRPRKWRKVCCLPASNIYGPLNSDVTKDDLAVMSVDEYETIRLIDLEGFTQEECAINICQ' A
#
# COMPACT_ATOMS: atom_id res chain seq x y z
N MET A 1 -4.48 -27.13 0.31
CA MET A 1 -3.26 -27.02 -0.52
C MET A 1 -2.70 -25.61 -0.36
N PRO A 2 -1.38 -25.44 -0.11
CA PRO A 2 -0.79 -24.10 -0.09
C PRO A 2 -0.98 -23.46 -1.47
N ARG A 3 -1.52 -22.24 -1.50
CA ARG A 3 -1.69 -21.50 -2.76
C ARG A 3 -0.29 -21.27 -3.36
N PRO A 4 -0.08 -21.54 -4.67
CA PRO A 4 1.20 -21.25 -5.31
C PRO A 4 1.61 -19.81 -5.05
N ARG A 5 2.88 -19.61 -4.71
CA ARG A 5 3.41 -18.30 -4.34
C ARG A 5 3.52 -17.45 -5.60
N LYS A 6 2.51 -16.62 -5.85
CA LYS A 6 2.55 -15.58 -6.89
C LYS A 6 3.47 -14.45 -6.43
N TRP A 7 4.30 -13.98 -7.35
CA TRP A 7 5.09 -12.79 -7.13
C TRP A 7 4.15 -11.59 -7.19
N ARG A 8 4.48 -10.54 -6.44
CA ARG A 8 3.69 -9.31 -6.45
C ARG A 8 4.42 -8.25 -7.23
N LYS A 9 3.71 -7.60 -8.13
CA LYS A 9 4.19 -6.44 -8.87
C LYS A 9 3.72 -5.20 -8.13
N VAL A 10 4.66 -4.46 -7.57
CA VAL A 10 4.39 -3.21 -6.85
C VAL A 10 5.09 -2.09 -7.58
N CYS A 11 4.41 -0.96 -7.79
CA CYS A 11 4.85 0.03 -8.77
C CYS A 11 6.06 0.82 -8.24
N CYS A 12 5.91 1.42 -7.06
CA CYS A 12 6.96 2.20 -6.41
C CYS A 12 6.59 2.55 -4.96
N LEU A 13 7.60 2.96 -4.18
CA LEU A 13 7.37 3.60 -2.88
C LEU A 13 6.78 5.01 -3.07
N PRO A 14 5.99 5.52 -2.10
CA PRO A 14 5.50 6.89 -2.14
C PRO A 14 6.65 7.90 -2.14
N ALA A 15 6.43 9.05 -2.80
CA ALA A 15 7.37 10.16 -2.76
C ALA A 15 7.47 10.81 -1.37
N SER A 16 6.45 10.65 -0.52
CA SER A 16 6.42 11.13 0.85
C SER A 16 5.87 10.04 1.76
N ASN A 17 6.60 9.72 2.83
CA ASN A 17 6.25 8.68 3.80
C ASN A 17 6.00 9.24 5.21
N ILE A 18 6.04 10.56 5.36
CA ILE A 18 5.76 11.26 6.61
C ILE A 18 4.57 12.17 6.35
N TYR A 19 3.51 11.92 7.10
CA TYR A 19 2.28 12.72 7.07
C TYR A 19 1.96 13.11 8.50
N GLY A 20 1.75 14.40 8.75
CA GLY A 20 1.39 14.91 10.06
C GLY A 20 2.14 16.18 10.45
N PRO A 21 1.91 16.67 11.67
CA PRO A 21 2.54 17.88 12.18
C PRO A 21 4.05 17.67 12.34
N LEU A 22 4.85 18.60 11.79
CA LEU A 22 6.32 18.49 11.85
C LEU A 22 6.92 18.60 13.26
N ASN A 23 6.16 19.14 14.22
CA ASN A 23 6.63 19.49 15.58
C ASN A 23 5.92 18.70 16.69
N SER A 24 5.23 17.61 16.36
CA SER A 24 4.66 16.71 17.38
C SER A 24 5.64 15.59 17.70
N ASP A 25 5.74 15.21 18.97
CA ASP A 25 6.42 13.99 19.40
C ASP A 25 5.61 12.77 18.91
N VAL A 26 5.84 12.37 17.67
CA VAL A 26 5.16 11.21 17.06
C VAL A 26 5.80 9.94 17.59
N THR A 27 5.03 9.15 18.32
CA THR A 27 5.45 7.81 18.76
C THR A 27 5.20 6.79 17.65
N LYS A 28 5.78 5.59 17.76
CA LYS A 28 5.53 4.52 16.78
C LYS A 28 4.06 4.11 16.72
N ASP A 29 3.31 4.28 17.81
CA ASP A 29 1.89 3.93 17.89
C ASP A 29 1.01 4.95 17.13
N ASP A 30 1.52 6.15 16.88
CA ASP A 30 0.86 7.19 16.09
C ASP A 30 1.08 7.00 14.57
N LEU A 31 2.00 6.11 14.17
CA LEU A 31 2.34 5.87 12.77
C LEU A 31 1.48 4.74 12.19
N ALA A 32 0.81 5.03 11.07
CA ALA A 32 0.19 4.01 10.24
C ALA A 32 1.28 3.24 9.46
N VAL A 33 1.70 2.10 10.00
CA VAL A 33 2.65 1.20 9.33
C VAL A 33 1.87 0.29 8.38
N MET A 34 2.23 0.33 7.09
CA MET A 34 1.65 -0.53 6.06
C MET A 34 2.74 -1.10 5.15
N SER A 35 2.47 -2.27 4.60
CA SER A 35 3.29 -2.88 3.56
C SER A 35 3.16 -2.12 2.24
N VAL A 36 4.13 -2.30 1.34
CA VAL A 36 4.11 -1.69 0.01
C VAL A 36 2.88 -2.16 -0.80
N ASP A 37 2.45 -3.41 -0.58
CA ASP A 37 1.27 -3.97 -1.23
C ASP A 37 -0.01 -3.25 -0.77
N GLU A 38 -0.17 -3.03 0.54
CA GLU A 38 -1.32 -2.32 1.10
C GLU A 38 -1.36 -0.86 0.61
N TYR A 39 -0.20 -0.19 0.62
CA TYR A 39 -0.08 1.15 0.05
C TYR A 39 -0.49 1.18 -1.44
N GLU A 40 -0.02 0.23 -2.25
CA GLU A 40 -0.37 0.15 -3.67
C GLU A 40 -1.86 -0.10 -3.87
N THR A 41 -2.48 -0.96 -3.06
CA THR A 41 -3.94 -1.18 -3.13
C THR A 41 -4.73 0.08 -2.83
N ILE A 42 -4.34 0.86 -1.81
CA ILE A 42 -4.98 2.14 -1.49
C ILE A 42 -4.81 3.11 -2.66
N ARG A 43 -3.61 3.21 -3.23
CA ARG A 43 -3.35 4.06 -4.40
C ARG A 43 -4.24 3.69 -5.59
N LEU A 44 -4.33 2.40 -5.92
CA LEU A 44 -5.15 1.93 -7.04
C LEU A 44 -6.64 2.20 -6.81
N ILE A 45 -7.14 2.04 -5.58
CA ILE A 45 -8.54 2.31 -5.27
C ILE A 45 -8.82 3.82 -5.27
N ASP A 46 -8.07 4.59 -4.50
CA ASP A 46 -8.36 6.00 -4.25
C ASP A 46 -8.02 6.91 -5.44
N LEU A 47 -6.92 6.62 -6.15
CA LEU A 47 -6.45 7.45 -7.25
C LEU A 47 -6.96 6.96 -8.61
N GLU A 48 -6.90 5.64 -8.86
CA GLU A 48 -7.27 5.04 -10.15
C GLU A 48 -8.73 4.54 -10.18
N GLY A 49 -9.41 4.49 -9.03
CA GLY A 49 -10.81 4.08 -8.94
C GLY A 49 -11.04 2.57 -9.08
N PHE A 50 -10.00 1.75 -8.85
CA PHE A 50 -10.07 0.31 -9.06
C PHE A 50 -10.95 -0.38 -7.99
N THR A 51 -11.58 -1.47 -8.40
CA THR A 51 -12.20 -2.43 -7.50
C THR A 51 -11.16 -3.36 -6.86
N GLN A 52 -11.52 -4.03 -5.77
CA GLN A 52 -10.63 -5.00 -5.10
C GLN A 52 -10.18 -6.14 -6.05
N GLU A 53 -11.05 -6.56 -6.96
CA GLU A 53 -10.76 -7.60 -7.93
C GLU A 53 -9.72 -7.14 -8.97
N GLU A 54 -9.86 -5.90 -9.46
CA GLU A 54 -8.91 -5.29 -10.39
C GLU A 54 -7.55 -5.07 -9.75
N CYS A 55 -7.51 -4.63 -8.47
CA CYS A 55 -6.27 -4.54 -7.70
C CYS A 55 -5.57 -5.91 -7.58
N ALA A 56 -6.31 -6.98 -7.33
CA ALA A 56 -5.76 -8.33 -7.25
C ALA A 56 -5.14 -8.77 -8.59
N ILE A 57 -5.78 -8.45 -9.72
CA ILE A 57 -5.25 -8.76 -11.06
C ILE A 57 -3.97 -7.96 -11.36
N ASN A 58 -3.92 -6.69 -10.95
CA ASN A 58 -2.78 -5.82 -11.22
C ASN A 58 -1.55 -6.20 -10.39
N ILE A 59 -1.74 -6.46 -9.10
CA ILE A 59 -0.65 -6.75 -8.16
C ILE A 59 -0.22 -8.23 -8.22
N CYS A 60 -1.14 -9.18 -8.40
CA CYS A 60 -0.83 -10.62 -8.37
C CYS A 60 -0.59 -11.20 -9.77
N GLN A 61 0.42 -10.70 -10.49
CA GLN A 61 0.89 -11.31 -11.73
C GLN A 61 1.92 -12.40 -11.49
#